data_AF-A0A7D7QPU6-F1
#
_entry.id   AF-A0A7D7QPU6-F1
#
_cell.length_a   1.000
_cell.length_b   1.000
_cell.length_c   1.000
_cell.angle_alpha   90.00
_cell.angle_beta   90.00
_cell.angle_gamma   90.00
#
_symmetry.space_group_name_H-M   'P 1'
#
loop_
_entity.id
_entity.type
_entity.pdbx_description
1 polymer ?
#
loop_
_entity_poly.entity_id
_entity_poly.type
_entity_poly.pdbx_seq_one_letter_code
_entity_poly.pdbx_strand_id
1 'polypeptide(L)'
;MNLSFSFLNKLSLVSFPANPLKQKNKIHDYSQQVWGSDYVFERLNEGMIGYMTGVGKGIKPCDRIILREGCESYQYQVEEVDYYSDPSDMWIALLKQIPID
;
A
#
# COMPACT_ATOMS: atom_id res chain seq x y z
N MET A 1 16.20 8.33 16.46
CA MET A 1 16.42 8.68 15.05
C MET A 1 15.15 9.39 14.60
N ASN A 2 15.19 10.71 14.42
CA ASN A 2 14.00 11.50 14.08
C ASN A 2 13.89 11.58 12.57
N LEU A 3 13.04 10.75 11.97
CA LEU A 3 12.72 10.83 10.55
C LEU A 3 11.61 11.87 10.39
N SER A 4 12.01 13.12 10.13
CA SER A 4 11.09 14.19 9.75
C SER A 4 10.80 14.07 8.26
N PHE A 5 9.66 13.49 7.91
CA PHE A 5 9.23 13.32 6.53
C PHE A 5 8.39 14.52 6.09
N SER A 6 9.06 15.51 5.51
CA SER A 6 8.43 16.67 4.87
C SER A 6 8.08 16.32 3.41
N PHE A 7 7.08 15.46 3.17
CA PHE A 7 6.69 15.02 1.81
C PHE A 7 5.30 15.52 1.37
N LEU A 8 4.83 16.67 1.86
CA LEU A 8 3.47 17.16 1.59
C LEU A 8 3.29 18.08 0.36
N ASN A 9 4.22 18.13 -0.59
CA ASN A 9 4.08 19.05 -1.73
C ASN A 9 4.13 18.34 -3.08
N LYS A 10 3.06 17.62 -3.41
CA LYS A 10 2.39 17.56 -4.73
C LYS A 10 1.43 16.36 -4.78
N LEU A 11 0.26 16.53 -4.17
CA LEU A 11 -0.88 15.65 -4.42
C LEU A 11 -1.38 15.91 -5.84
N SER A 12 -0.85 15.22 -6.84
CA SER A 12 -1.52 15.13 -8.14
C SER A 12 -2.64 14.09 -8.00
N LEU A 13 -3.82 14.57 -7.59
CA LEU A 13 -5.05 13.79 -7.56
C LEU A 13 -5.39 13.33 -8.98
N VAL A 14 -4.93 12.14 -9.37
CA VAL A 14 -5.46 11.46 -10.55
C VAL A 14 -6.72 10.75 -10.11
N SER A 15 -7.88 11.40 -10.27
CA SER A 15 -9.16 10.73 -10.06
C SER A 15 -9.40 9.79 -11.23
N PHE A 16 -9.36 8.48 -10.95
CA PHE A 16 -9.75 7.48 -11.93
C PHE A 16 -11.28 7.39 -11.97
N PRO A 17 -11.93 7.47 -13.14
CA PRO A 17 -13.36 7.26 -13.24
C PRO A 17 -13.69 5.81 -12.82
N ALA A 18 -14.52 5.67 -11.78
CA ALA A 18 -15.01 4.40 -11.29
C ALA A 18 -15.91 3.75 -12.36
N ASN A 19 -15.32 2.92 -13.21
CA ASN A 19 -16.05 2.10 -14.17
C ASN A 19 -16.18 0.67 -13.58
N PRO A 20 -17.38 0.18 -13.22
CA PRO A 20 -17.56 -1.11 -12.53
C PRO A 20 -17.45 -2.31 -13.49
N LEU A 21 -16.51 -2.28 -14.42
CA LEU A 21 -16.12 -3.46 -15.21
C LEU A 21 -15.18 -4.29 -14.37
N LYS A 22 -15.73 -5.22 -13.56
CA LYS A 22 -15.04 -6.30 -12.80
C LYS A 22 -13.52 -6.34 -13.02
N GLN A 23 -12.80 -5.36 -12.47
CA GLN A 23 -11.35 -5.43 -12.46
C GLN A 23 -11.05 -6.58 -11.52
N LYS A 24 -10.26 -7.54 -11.99
CA LYS A 24 -9.72 -8.57 -11.11
C LYS A 24 -8.75 -7.85 -10.18
N ASN A 25 -9.26 -7.37 -9.06
CA ASN A 25 -8.45 -6.79 -7.99
C ASN A 25 -7.41 -7.83 -7.62
N LYS A 26 -6.14 -7.49 -7.80
CA LYS A 26 -5.04 -8.41 -7.59
C LYS A 26 -4.76 -8.50 -6.11
N ILE A 27 -4.42 -9.70 -5.65
CA ILE A 27 -3.90 -9.91 -4.30
C ILE A 27 -2.38 -9.92 -4.41
N HIS A 28 -1.73 -9.07 -3.64
CA HIS A 28 -0.28 -9.00 -3.51
C HIS A 28 0.12 -9.53 -2.14
N ASP A 29 0.78 -10.68 -2.13
CA ASP A 29 1.18 -11.36 -0.90
C ASP A 29 2.58 -10.91 -0.48
N TYR A 30 2.65 -10.15 0.62
CA TYR A 30 3.88 -9.69 1.25
C TYR A 30 4.23 -10.51 2.50
N SER A 31 3.54 -11.62 2.77
CA SER A 31 3.77 -12.45 3.97
C SER A 31 5.17 -13.06 4.05
N GLN A 32 5.85 -13.20 2.91
CA GLN A 32 7.22 -13.71 2.79
C GLN A 32 8.26 -12.61 2.54
N GLN A 33 7.84 -11.35 2.45
CA GLN A 33 8.72 -10.20 2.18
C GLN A 33 9.29 -9.64 3.48
N VAL A 34 10.45 -8.99 3.40
CA VAL A 34 11.19 -8.49 4.56
C VAL A 34 10.81 -7.03 4.85
N TRP A 35 10.18 -6.80 6.00
CA TRP A 35 9.90 -5.45 6.50
C TRP A 35 11.20 -4.67 6.70
N GLY A 36 11.23 -3.41 6.28
CA GLY A 36 12.40 -2.54 6.30
C GLY A 36 13.33 -2.68 5.09
N SER A 37 13.14 -3.71 4.25
CA SER A 37 13.87 -3.92 3.00
C SER A 37 12.94 -3.79 1.80
N ASP A 38 11.98 -4.72 1.68
CA ASP A 38 11.10 -4.81 0.51
C ASP A 38 9.89 -3.89 0.62
N TYR A 39 9.50 -3.61 1.87
CA TYR A 39 8.45 -2.66 2.18
C TYR A 39 8.62 -2.07 3.59
N VAL A 40 8.02 -0.90 3.81
CA VAL A 40 7.80 -0.29 5.12
C VAL A 40 6.32 0.04 5.22
N PHE A 41 5.70 -0.34 6.34
CA PHE A 41 4.30 -0.03 6.61
C PHE A 41 4.16 0.78 7.90
N GLU A 42 3.69 2.01 7.76
CA GLU A 42 3.43 2.94 8.84
C GLU A 42 1.94 2.92 9.18
N ARG A 43 1.61 2.25 10.30
CA ARG A 43 0.23 2.13 10.79
C ARG A 43 -0.27 3.43 11.40
N LEU A 44 -1.49 3.77 11.07
CA LEU A 44 -2.27 4.88 11.62
C LEU A 44 -3.59 4.31 12.19
N ASN A 45 -4.25 5.05 13.10
CA ASN A 45 -5.51 4.65 13.72
C ASN A 45 -5.53 3.18 14.17
N GLU A 46 -4.57 2.81 15.02
CA GLU A 46 -4.44 1.44 15.58
C GLU A 46 -4.25 0.32 14.53
N GLY A 47 -3.83 0.68 13.31
CA GLY A 47 -3.57 -0.28 12.23
C GLY A 47 -4.74 -0.48 11.27
N MET A 48 -5.87 0.21 11.46
CA MET A 48 -7.00 0.20 10.52
C MET A 48 -6.68 0.90 9.19
N ILE A 49 -5.76 1.87 9.21
CA ILE A 49 -5.24 2.53 8.02
C ILE A 49 -3.72 2.65 8.12
N GLY A 50 -3.04 2.93 7.02
CA GLY A 50 -1.61 3.22 7.07
C GLY A 50 -1.01 3.47 5.70
N TYR A 51 0.20 4.01 5.69
CA TYR A 51 0.97 4.21 4.47
C TYR A 51 1.97 3.08 4.31
N MET A 52 1.94 2.42 3.16
CA MET A 52 2.92 1.42 2.79
C MET A 52 3.79 1.95 1.66
N THR A 53 5.10 1.98 1.88
CA THR A 53 6.08 2.17 0.81
C THR A 53 6.63 0.79 0.47
N GLY A 54 6.74 0.46 -0.82
CA GLY A 54 7.26 -0.83 -1.23
C GLY A 54 7.94 -0.79 -2.59
N VAL A 55 8.65 -1.87 -2.88
CA VAL A 55 9.29 -2.12 -4.17
C VAL A 55 8.49 -3.19 -4.92
N GLY A 56 8.35 -3.01 -6.23
CA GLY A 56 7.62 -3.91 -7.11
C GLY A 56 6.54 -3.20 -7.91
N LYS A 57 6.21 -3.72 -9.09
CA LYS A 57 5.32 -3.02 -10.03
C LYS A 57 3.88 -3.52 -9.94
N GLY A 58 2.95 -2.58 -10.11
CA GLY A 58 1.56 -2.89 -10.44
C GLY A 58 0.59 -3.03 -9.27
N ILE A 59 0.88 -2.43 -8.11
CA ILE A 59 -0.13 -2.16 -7.08
C ILE A 59 -1.12 -1.13 -7.60
N LYS A 60 -2.43 -1.37 -7.56
CA LYS A 60 -3.45 -0.42 -8.02
C LYS A 60 -4.50 -0.15 -6.94
N PRO A 61 -5.26 0.96 -7.01
CA PRO A 61 -6.43 1.14 -6.17
C PRO A 61 -7.37 -0.08 -6.27
N CYS A 62 -8.00 -0.42 -5.16
CA CYS A 62 -8.84 -1.60 -4.94
C CYS A 62 -8.12 -2.96 -4.94
N ASP A 63 -6.81 -3.03 -5.23
CA ASP A 63 -6.04 -4.25 -4.98
C ASP A 63 -5.98 -4.57 -3.48
N ARG A 64 -5.64 -5.82 -3.17
CA ARG A 64 -5.45 -6.29 -1.79
C ARG A 64 -3.99 -6.58 -1.52
N ILE A 65 -3.53 -6.24 -0.32
CA ILE A 65 -2.21 -6.55 0.20
C ILE A 65 -2.37 -7.43 1.42
N ILE A 66 -1.64 -8.55 1.46
CA ILE A 66 -1.55 -9.43 2.62
C ILE A 66 -0.23 -9.15 3.32
N LEU A 67 -0.29 -8.73 4.59
CA LEU A 67 0.89 -8.56 5.43
C LEU A 67 0.86 -9.59 6.56
N ARG A 68 2.03 -10.07 6.95
CA ARG A 68 2.19 -10.96 8.10
C ARG A 68 2.96 -10.25 9.20
N GLU A 69 2.46 -10.35 10.42
CA GLU A 69 3.15 -9.87 11.61
C GLU A 69 3.13 -11.00 12.65
N GLY A 70 4.29 -11.62 12.84
CA GLY A 70 4.40 -12.84 13.66
C GLY A 70 3.54 -13.97 13.11
N CYS A 71 2.56 -14.44 13.90
CA CYS A 71 1.63 -15.49 13.50
C CYS A 71 0.37 -14.95 12.81
N GLU A 72 0.13 -13.64 12.90
CA GLU A 72 -1.10 -13.02 12.40
C GLU A 72 -0.92 -12.57 10.95
N SER A 73 -2.00 -12.73 10.18
CA SER A 73 -2.11 -12.24 8.82
C SER A 73 -3.13 -11.12 8.78
N TYR A 74 -2.85 -10.08 8.03
CA TYR A 74 -3.73 -8.92 7.88
C TYR A 74 -3.98 -8.66 6.41
N GLN A 75 -5.23 -8.34 6.07
CA GLN A 75 -5.60 -7.92 4.73
C GLN A 75 -5.89 -6.44 4.69
N TYR A 76 -5.35 -5.78 3.67
CA TYR A 76 -5.54 -4.38 3.41
C TYR A 76 -6.00 -4.18 1.97
N GLN A 77 -6.94 -3.27 1.77
CA GLN A 77 -7.28 -2.75 0.45
C GLN A 77 -6.46 -1.49 0.18
N VAL A 78 -5.97 -1.35 -1.05
CA VAL A 78 -5.33 -0.12 -1.54
C VAL A 78 -6.42 0.91 -1.84
N GLU A 79 -6.39 2.02 -1.12
CA GLU A 79 -7.30 3.14 -1.38
C GLU A 79 -6.68 4.07 -2.45
N GLU A 80 -5.43 4.44 -2.25
CA GLU A 80 -4.66 5.33 -3.12
C GLU A 80 -3.24 4.79 -3.31
N VAL A 81 -2.61 5.09 -4.45
CA VAL A 81 -1.23 4.72 -4.72
C VAL A 81 -0.57 5.75 -5.63
N ASP A 82 0.65 6.13 -5.26
CA ASP A 82 1.56 6.96 -6.04
C ASP A 82 2.81 6.16 -6.37
N TYR A 83 3.43 6.47 -7.51
CA TYR A 83 4.65 5.82 -7.98
C TYR A 83 5.80 6.81 -8.05
N TYR A 84 6.98 6.35 -7.64
CA TYR A 84 8.20 7.11 -7.85
C TYR A 84 8.69 6.89 -9.29
N SER A 85 9.22 7.95 -9.91
CA SER A 85 9.82 7.86 -11.24
C SER A 85 11.21 7.20 -11.22
N ASP A 86 11.92 7.36 -10.11
CA ASP A 86 13.26 6.82 -9.89
C ASP A 86 13.45 6.50 -8.38
N PRO A 87 13.63 5.22 -8.01
CA PRO A 87 13.57 4.05 -8.89
C PRO A 87 12.13 3.74 -9.34
N SER A 88 11.98 3.33 -10.60
CA SER A 88 10.67 3.18 -11.29
C SER A 88 9.75 2.07 -10.78
N ASP A 89 10.23 1.27 -9.84
CA ASP A 89 9.53 0.16 -9.22
C ASP A 89 9.13 0.45 -7.77
N MET A 90 9.40 1.65 -7.26
CA MET A 90 8.92 2.08 -5.95
C MET A 90 7.56 2.75 -6.04
N TRP A 91 6.78 2.55 -4.98
CA TRP A 91 5.46 3.16 -4.81
C TRP A 91 5.20 3.42 -3.33
N ILE A 92 4.25 4.32 -3.07
CA ILE A 92 3.64 4.54 -1.77
C ILE A 92 2.13 4.44 -1.91
N ALA A 93 1.48 3.70 -1.00
CA ALA A 93 0.04 3.48 -1.03
C ALA A 93 -0.61 3.77 0.32
N LEU A 94 -1.81 4.35 0.28
CA LEU A 94 -2.70 4.40 1.42
C LEU A 94 -3.48 3.08 1.48
N LEU A 95 -3.35 2.39 2.60
CA LEU A 95 -3.97 1.11 2.87
C LEU A 95 -5.07 1.25 3.92
N LYS A 96 -6.16 0.51 3.72
CA LYS A 96 -7.25 0.37 4.68
C LYS A 96 -7.47 -1.10 4.99
N GLN A 97 -7.46 -1.45 6.28
CA GLN A 97 -7.67 -2.81 6.72
C GLN A 97 -9.07 -3.28 6.35
N ILE A 98 -9.17 -4.53 5.90
CA ILE A 98 -10.42 -5.22 5.62
C ILE A 98 -10.51 -6.50 6.47
N PRO A 99 -11.71 -6.96 6.83
CA PRO A 99 -11.90 -8.26 7.46
C PRO A 99 -11.30 -9.38 6.61
N ILE A 100 -10.78 -10.40 7.28
CA ILE A 100 -10.34 -11.64 6.64
C ILE A 100 -11.59 -12.52 6.51
N ASP A 101 -11.92 -12.92 5.29
CA ASP A 101 -13.02 -13.85 5.01
C ASP A 101 -12.74 -15.26 5.56
#